data_AF-A0AAE9LSP0-F1
#
_entry.id   AF-A0AAE9LSP0-F1
#
_cell.length_a   1.000
_cell.length_b   1.000
_cell.length_c   1.000
_cell.angle_alpha   90.00
_cell.angle_beta   90.00
_cell.angle_gamma   90.00
#
_symmetry.space_group_name_H-M   'P 1'
#
loop_
_entity.id
_entity.type
_entity.pdbx_description
1 polymer ?
#
loop_
_entity_poly.entity_id
_entity_poly.type
_entity_poly.pdbx_seq_one_letter_code
_entity_poly.pdbx_strand_id
1 'polypeptide(L)'
;MAFLIEGIKLDENLSLDMFYPESFRTLDELLIFPEENLIVVKELWSGKPCDTFFTLDALERIDPFKRYNQENGKALIEIKGDLTIVTTVTVERGTMAEYLFGSIFKNNQQIFKSLGVRYSSIPTKSTYQKYLDLQFSLMTSQKSRESFFEEFSSSLFDDKVNKLRGIFRSNFRSNCQIGYFPPEHFLTQELFNVLDHDKEFRKALFKVLLLEEAVTNEAASVVFKDLITHYLKEN
;
A
#
# COMPACT_ATOMS: atom_id res chain seq x y z
N MET A 1 -30.27 7.15 -2.04
CA MET A 1 -30.08 6.32 -3.23
C MET A 1 -30.27 7.23 -4.43
N ALA A 2 -29.60 6.93 -5.54
CA ALA A 2 -29.79 7.69 -6.77
C ALA A 2 -31.06 7.25 -7.50
N PHE A 3 -31.66 8.17 -8.24
CA PHE A 3 -32.81 7.95 -9.10
C PHE A 3 -32.53 8.56 -10.47
N LEU A 4 -32.90 7.86 -11.54
CA LEU A 4 -32.81 8.37 -12.90
C LEU A 4 -33.98 9.32 -13.19
N ILE A 5 -33.74 10.41 -13.90
CA ILE A 5 -34.80 11.32 -14.37
C ILE A 5 -35.66 10.61 -15.43
N GLU A 6 -36.98 10.72 -15.33
CA GLU A 6 -37.92 10.09 -16.27
C GLU A 6 -37.75 10.61 -17.71
N GLY A 7 -37.94 9.73 -18.69
CA GLY A 7 -37.95 10.08 -20.12
C GLY A 7 -36.60 10.00 -20.83
N ILE A 8 -35.52 9.67 -20.12
CA ILE A 8 -34.18 9.45 -20.70
C ILE A 8 -34.19 8.17 -21.55
N LYS A 9 -33.57 8.24 -22.73
CA LYS A 9 -33.40 7.11 -23.64
C LYS A 9 -31.91 6.75 -23.79
N LEU A 10 -31.66 5.49 -24.14
CA LEU A 10 -30.31 4.90 -24.26
C LEU A 10 -29.45 5.46 -25.38
N ASP A 11 -30.03 6.21 -26.31
CA ASP A 11 -29.33 6.93 -27.38
C ASP A 11 -28.65 8.23 -26.88
N GLU A 12 -28.84 8.60 -25.62
CA GLU A 12 -28.17 9.73 -24.98
C GLU A 12 -26.86 9.31 -24.29
N ASN A 13 -25.83 10.17 -24.35
CA ASN A 13 -24.61 9.97 -23.59
C ASN A 13 -24.92 10.10 -22.09
N LEU A 14 -24.95 8.97 -21.37
CA LEU A 14 -25.23 8.95 -19.93
C LEU A 14 -24.25 9.80 -19.13
N SER A 15 -24.79 10.65 -18.26
CA SER A 15 -24.02 11.58 -17.41
C SER A 15 -24.63 11.69 -16.01
N LEU A 16 -23.85 12.17 -15.04
CA LEU A 16 -24.27 12.16 -13.62
C LEU A 16 -25.47 13.09 -13.34
N ASP A 17 -25.64 14.17 -14.10
CA ASP A 17 -26.74 15.13 -14.01
C ASP A 17 -28.10 14.56 -14.44
N MET A 18 -28.09 13.39 -15.08
CA MET A 18 -29.29 12.60 -15.37
C MET A 18 -29.87 11.89 -14.14
N PHE A 19 -29.17 11.97 -13.00
CA PHE A 19 -29.57 11.35 -11.75
C PHE A 19 -29.85 12.41 -10.68
N TYR A 20 -30.77 12.11 -9.78
CA TYR A 20 -30.98 12.90 -8.56
C TYR A 20 -30.85 12.01 -7.31
N PRO A 21 -30.24 12.52 -6.23
CA PRO A 21 -30.08 11.77 -5.00
C PRO A 21 -31.37 11.78 -4.15
N GLU A 22 -31.55 10.74 -3.35
CA GLU A 22 -32.43 10.76 -2.19
C GLU A 22 -31.97 11.83 -1.19
N SER A 23 -32.91 12.41 -0.42
CA SER A 23 -32.63 13.47 0.55
C SER A 23 -31.42 13.14 1.44
N PHE A 24 -30.54 14.14 1.65
CA PHE A 24 -29.31 14.06 2.46
C PHE A 24 -28.17 13.20 1.88
N ARG A 25 -28.24 12.83 0.59
CA ARG A 25 -27.12 12.25 -0.15
C ARG A 25 -26.58 13.22 -1.19
N THR A 26 -25.31 13.05 -1.52
CA THR A 26 -24.65 13.78 -2.61
C THR A 26 -24.18 12.78 -3.66
N LEU A 27 -24.45 13.05 -4.93
CA LEU A 27 -23.90 12.27 -6.04
C LEU A 27 -22.42 12.62 -6.22
N ASP A 28 -21.58 11.61 -6.42
CA ASP A 28 -20.13 11.76 -6.52
C ASP A 28 -19.65 11.41 -7.94
N GLU A 29 -20.00 10.23 -8.43
CA GLU A 29 -19.46 9.71 -9.70
C GLU A 29 -20.46 8.79 -10.41
N LEU A 30 -20.44 8.80 -11.74
CA LEU A 30 -21.12 7.83 -12.60
C LEU A 30 -20.08 6.92 -13.22
N LEU A 31 -20.21 5.61 -13.02
CA LEU A 31 -19.37 4.60 -13.63
C LEU A 31 -20.22 3.66 -14.50
N ILE A 32 -19.74 3.38 -15.70
CA ILE A 32 -20.42 2.52 -16.67
C ILE A 32 -19.55 1.29 -16.94
N PHE A 33 -20.11 0.10 -16.74
CA PHE A 33 -19.45 -1.19 -16.94
C PHE A 33 -20.24 -2.01 -17.97
N PRO A 34 -20.00 -1.82 -19.28
CA PRO A 34 -20.76 -2.48 -20.33
C PRO A 34 -20.70 -4.01 -20.26
N GLU A 35 -19.53 -4.55 -19.93
CA GLU A 35 -19.29 -6.00 -19.81
C GLU A 35 -20.15 -6.66 -18.70
N GLU A 36 -20.57 -5.88 -17.70
CA GLU A 36 -21.44 -6.34 -16.61
C GLU A 36 -22.91 -5.93 -16.80
N ASN A 37 -23.25 -5.30 -17.93
CA ASN A 37 -24.55 -4.64 -18.16
C ASN A 37 -24.95 -3.73 -16.98
N LEU A 38 -24.01 -2.92 -16.49
CA LEU A 38 -24.14 -2.23 -15.21
C LEU A 38 -23.76 -0.75 -15.29
N ILE A 39 -24.57 0.07 -14.63
CA ILE A 39 -24.26 1.46 -14.27
C ILE A 39 -24.16 1.52 -12.75
N VAL A 40 -23.13 2.19 -12.23
CA VAL A 40 -22.92 2.40 -10.81
C VAL A 40 -22.87 3.90 -10.55
N VAL A 41 -23.82 4.40 -9.77
CA VAL A 41 -23.80 5.77 -9.26
C VAL A 41 -23.21 5.75 -7.86
N LYS A 42 -22.05 6.38 -7.70
CA LYS A 42 -21.40 6.59 -6.41
C LYS A 42 -22.05 7.77 -5.71
N GLU A 43 -22.39 7.58 -4.44
CA GLU A 43 -23.00 8.58 -3.58
C GLU A 43 -22.20 8.71 -2.27
N LEU A 44 -22.34 9.85 -1.62
CA LEU A 44 -21.91 10.06 -0.23
C LEU A 44 -23.12 10.22 0.68
N TRP A 45 -23.15 9.43 1.76
CA TRP A 45 -24.18 9.53 2.80
C TRP A 45 -23.51 9.55 4.18
N SER A 46 -23.69 10.64 4.93
CA SER A 46 -23.04 10.83 6.24
C SER A 46 -21.52 10.57 6.22
N GLY A 47 -20.86 10.98 5.14
CA GLY A 47 -19.41 10.79 4.93
C GLY A 47 -18.98 9.38 4.52
N LYS A 48 -19.93 8.47 4.27
CA LYS A 48 -19.65 7.11 3.79
C LYS A 48 -19.95 6.96 2.29
N PRO A 49 -19.08 6.28 1.53
CA PRO A 49 -19.37 5.94 0.14
C PRO A 49 -20.51 4.93 0.08
N CYS A 50 -21.45 5.16 -0.84
CA CYS A 50 -22.58 4.30 -1.14
C CYS A 50 -22.69 4.07 -2.64
N ASP A 51 -23.22 2.92 -3.03
CA ASP A 51 -23.38 2.56 -4.43
C ASP A 51 -24.88 2.37 -4.74
N THR A 52 -25.37 3.00 -5.82
CA THR A 52 -26.67 2.69 -6.42
C THR A 52 -26.45 2.08 -7.81
N PHE A 53 -27.11 0.96 -8.09
CA PHE A 53 -26.90 0.17 -9.31
C PHE A 53 -28.08 0.28 -10.26
N PHE A 54 -27.81 0.37 -11.56
CA PHE A 54 -28.81 0.28 -12.63
C PHE A 54 -28.35 -0.70 -13.70
N THR A 55 -29.28 -1.36 -14.38
CA THR A 55 -28.99 -2.16 -15.57
C THR A 55 -28.71 -1.22 -16.75
N LEU A 56 -27.63 -1.46 -17.49
CA LEU A 56 -27.25 -0.58 -18.59
C LEU A 56 -28.25 -0.64 -19.76
N ASP A 57 -28.79 -1.81 -20.08
CA ASP A 57 -29.70 -2.03 -21.21
C ASP A 57 -31.13 -1.52 -21.01
N ALA A 58 -31.64 -1.51 -19.78
CA ALA A 58 -32.99 -1.05 -19.46
C ALA A 58 -33.03 0.27 -18.68
N LEU A 59 -31.88 0.76 -18.22
CA LEU A 59 -31.75 1.89 -17.28
C LEU A 59 -32.59 1.72 -15.99
N GLU A 60 -32.96 0.48 -15.66
CA GLU A 60 -33.75 0.17 -14.48
C GLU A 60 -32.86 0.04 -13.25
N ARG A 61 -33.31 0.63 -12.13
CA ARG A 61 -32.61 0.51 -10.85
C ARG A 61 -32.64 -0.93 -10.37
N ILE A 62 -31.48 -1.46 -10.02
CA ILE A 62 -31.35 -2.79 -9.42
C ILE A 62 -31.72 -2.69 -7.94
N ASP A 63 -32.64 -3.54 -7.50
CA ASP A 63 -33.03 -3.64 -6.09
C ASP A 63 -31.80 -4.00 -5.20
N PRO A 64 -31.53 -3.22 -4.14
CA PRO A 64 -30.39 -3.44 -3.24
C PRO A 64 -30.35 -4.84 -2.61
N PHE A 65 -31.50 -5.37 -2.18
CA PHE A 65 -31.56 -6.69 -1.55
C PHE A 65 -31.32 -7.80 -2.56
N LYS A 66 -31.87 -7.67 -3.77
CA LYS A 66 -31.60 -8.56 -4.90
C LYS A 66 -30.11 -8.55 -5.24
N ARG A 67 -29.48 -7.38 -5.36
CA ARG A 67 -28.05 -7.24 -5.65
C ARG A 67 -27.19 -7.88 -4.56
N TYR A 68 -27.47 -7.61 -3.29
CA TYR A 68 -26.78 -8.22 -2.16
C TYR A 68 -26.84 -9.75 -2.23
N ASN A 69 -28.04 -10.32 -2.41
CA ASN A 69 -28.23 -11.77 -2.47
C ASN A 69 -27.56 -12.41 -3.71
N GLN A 70 -27.47 -11.66 -4.81
CA GLN A 70 -26.83 -12.13 -6.03
C GLN A 70 -25.31 -12.09 -5.93
N GLU A 71 -24.72 -11.03 -5.37
CA GLU A 71 -23.28 -10.81 -5.45
C GLU A 71 -22.50 -11.20 -4.20
N ASN A 72 -23.08 -11.03 -3.02
CA ASN A 72 -22.35 -11.22 -1.77
C ASN A 72 -21.92 -12.68 -1.60
N GLY A 73 -20.63 -12.91 -1.42
CA GLY A 73 -20.03 -14.23 -1.27
C GLY A 73 -19.70 -14.92 -2.60
N LYS A 74 -19.98 -14.31 -3.76
CA LYS A 74 -19.49 -14.84 -5.04
C LYS A 74 -17.97 -14.89 -5.04
N ALA A 75 -17.42 -16.05 -5.35
CA ALA A 75 -15.97 -16.26 -5.45
C ALA A 75 -15.58 -16.57 -6.89
N LEU A 76 -14.61 -15.82 -7.42
CA LEU A 76 -13.89 -16.15 -8.62
C LEU A 76 -12.61 -16.90 -8.24
N ILE A 77 -12.42 -18.10 -8.78
CA ILE A 77 -11.25 -18.93 -8.53
C ILE A 77 -10.45 -19.05 -9.83
N GLU A 78 -9.17 -18.68 -9.77
CA GLU A 78 -8.23 -18.79 -10.88
C GLU A 78 -7.01 -19.61 -10.42
N ILE A 79 -6.52 -20.50 -11.29
CA ILE A 79 -5.33 -21.31 -11.03
C ILE A 79 -4.21 -20.82 -11.96
N LYS A 80 -3.08 -20.42 -11.38
CA LYS A 80 -1.86 -20.03 -12.12
C LYS A 80 -0.65 -20.77 -11.59
N GLY A 81 -0.21 -21.79 -12.34
CA GLY A 81 0.90 -22.64 -11.90
C GLY A 81 0.54 -23.38 -10.61
N ASP A 82 1.37 -23.20 -9.58
CA ASP A 82 1.17 -23.75 -8.23
C ASP A 82 0.32 -22.85 -7.30
N LEU A 83 -0.21 -21.75 -7.83
CA LEU A 83 -0.99 -20.77 -7.07
C LEU A 83 -2.50 -20.94 -7.34
N THR A 84 -3.27 -20.94 -6.26
CA THR A 84 -4.74 -20.78 -6.31
C THR A 84 -5.10 -19.37 -5.87
N ILE A 85 -5.74 -18.61 -6.75
CA ILE A 85 -6.16 -17.23 -6.52
C ILE A 85 -7.68 -17.23 -6.32
N VAL A 86 -8.13 -16.73 -5.18
CA VAL A 86 -9.55 -16.62 -4.84
C VAL A 86 -9.89 -15.15 -4.64
N THR A 87 -10.82 -14.62 -5.43
CA THR A 87 -11.34 -13.25 -5.25
C THR A 87 -12.81 -13.33 -4.90
N THR A 88 -13.17 -12.92 -3.69
CA THR A 88 -14.54 -12.96 -3.18
C THR A 88 -15.16 -11.56 -3.19
N VAL A 89 -16.38 -11.45 -3.68
CA VAL A 89 -17.18 -10.23 -3.59
C VAL A 89 -17.85 -10.15 -2.22
N THR A 90 -17.71 -9.02 -1.55
CA THR A 90 -18.44 -8.70 -0.31
C THR A 90 -19.23 -7.42 -0.53
N VAL A 91 -20.51 -7.45 -0.19
CA VAL A 91 -21.41 -6.30 -0.31
C VAL A 91 -21.73 -5.76 1.08
N GLU A 92 -21.48 -4.48 1.34
CA GLU A 92 -21.82 -3.87 2.62
C GLU A 92 -23.33 -3.57 2.68
N ARG A 93 -24.05 -4.16 3.65
CA ARG A 93 -25.53 -4.05 3.74
C ARG A 93 -26.07 -2.63 3.95
N GLY A 94 -25.28 -1.72 4.51
CA GLY A 94 -25.72 -0.34 4.78
C GLY A 94 -25.54 0.60 3.59
N THR A 95 -24.45 0.44 2.87
CA THR A 95 -24.01 1.36 1.81
C THR A 95 -24.19 0.77 0.41
N MET A 96 -24.40 -0.55 0.32
CA MET A 96 -24.33 -1.35 -0.91
C MET A 96 -22.98 -1.30 -1.63
N ALA A 97 -21.95 -0.73 -0.99
CA ALA A 97 -20.61 -0.71 -1.57
C ALA A 97 -20.08 -2.14 -1.74
N GLU A 98 -19.53 -2.42 -2.93
CA GLU A 98 -18.98 -3.72 -3.26
C GLU A 98 -17.45 -3.74 -3.19
N TYR A 99 -16.92 -4.73 -2.48
CA TYR A 99 -15.51 -4.93 -2.25
C TYR A 99 -15.04 -6.27 -2.79
N LEU A 100 -13.80 -6.30 -3.27
CA LEU A 100 -13.10 -7.50 -3.70
C LEU A 100 -12.07 -7.90 -2.64
N PHE A 101 -12.28 -9.05 -2.03
CA PHE A 101 -11.34 -9.70 -1.12
C PHE A 101 -10.56 -10.77 -1.86
N GLY A 102 -9.34 -10.43 -2.23
CA GLY A 102 -8.42 -11.32 -2.94
C GLY A 102 -7.52 -12.09 -1.97
N SER A 103 -7.35 -13.39 -2.20
CA SER A 103 -6.42 -14.25 -1.48
C SER A 103 -5.64 -15.12 -2.47
N ILE A 104 -4.37 -15.37 -2.19
CA ILE A 104 -3.56 -16.33 -2.96
C ILE A 104 -3.05 -17.41 -2.03
N PHE A 105 -3.18 -18.64 -2.47
CA PHE A 105 -2.76 -19.84 -1.77
C PHE A 105 -1.69 -20.57 -2.57
N LYS A 106 -0.69 -21.08 -1.86
CA LYS A 106 0.34 -21.99 -2.38
C LYS A 106 0.43 -23.17 -1.43
N ASN A 107 0.32 -24.40 -1.94
CA ASN A 107 0.29 -25.62 -1.11
C ASN A 107 -0.72 -25.53 0.05
N ASN A 108 -1.94 -25.04 -0.22
CA ASN A 108 -3.02 -24.81 0.75
C ASN A 108 -2.73 -23.80 1.86
N GLN A 109 -1.58 -23.11 1.83
CA GLN A 109 -1.28 -22.01 2.74
C GLN A 109 -1.56 -20.67 2.07
N GLN A 110 -2.29 -19.79 2.76
CA GLN A 110 -2.50 -18.43 2.29
C GLN A 110 -1.19 -17.63 2.38
N ILE A 111 -0.73 -17.10 1.24
CA ILE A 111 0.53 -16.34 1.14
C ILE A 111 0.31 -14.85 0.83
N PHE A 112 -0.91 -14.48 0.43
CA PHE A 112 -1.25 -13.10 0.10
C PHE A 112 -2.72 -12.82 0.36
N LYS A 113 -3.00 -11.57 0.76
CA LYS A 113 -4.35 -11.00 0.88
C LYS A 113 -4.37 -9.60 0.31
N SER A 114 -5.49 -9.22 -0.29
CA SER A 114 -5.72 -7.85 -0.75
C SER A 114 -7.18 -7.48 -0.63
N LEU A 115 -7.42 -6.19 -0.41
CA LEU A 115 -8.73 -5.57 -0.46
C LEU A 115 -8.74 -4.59 -1.64
N GLY A 116 -9.90 -4.46 -2.29
CA GLY A 116 -10.15 -3.42 -3.28
C GLY A 116 -11.63 -3.08 -3.32
N VAL A 117 -11.95 -1.89 -3.83
CA VAL A 117 -13.32 -1.57 -4.26
C VAL A 117 -13.54 -2.25 -5.61
N ARG A 118 -14.72 -2.84 -5.83
CA ARG A 118 -15.02 -3.53 -7.10
C ARG A 118 -15.15 -2.54 -8.25
N TYR A 119 -15.91 -1.47 -8.04
CA TYR A 119 -16.19 -0.44 -9.03
C TYR A 119 -15.47 0.86 -8.68
N SER A 120 -14.58 1.30 -9.56
CA SER A 120 -13.80 2.53 -9.46
C SER A 120 -13.52 3.07 -10.87
N SER A 121 -13.41 4.39 -11.00
CA SER A 121 -12.93 5.03 -12.24
C SER A 121 -11.48 4.71 -12.58
N ILE A 122 -10.67 4.37 -11.57
CA ILE A 122 -9.29 3.93 -11.79
C ILE A 122 -9.31 2.42 -12.03
N PRO A 123 -8.65 1.93 -13.11
CA PRO A 123 -8.56 0.50 -13.38
C PRO A 123 -8.06 -0.28 -12.15
N THR A 124 -8.91 -1.19 -11.66
CA THR A 124 -8.60 -2.00 -10.48
C THR A 124 -7.70 -3.16 -10.89
N LYS A 125 -6.49 -3.22 -10.30
CA LYS A 125 -5.58 -4.35 -10.50
C LYS A 125 -6.19 -5.63 -9.94
N SER A 126 -6.06 -6.74 -10.69
CA SER A 126 -6.46 -8.05 -10.21
C SER A 126 -5.64 -8.48 -8.98
N THR A 127 -6.19 -9.40 -8.18
CA THR A 127 -5.51 -9.98 -7.01
C THR A 127 -4.12 -10.53 -7.38
N TYR A 128 -4.02 -11.19 -8.53
CA TYR A 128 -2.75 -11.73 -9.02
C TYR A 128 -1.75 -10.64 -9.38
N GLN A 129 -2.18 -9.58 -10.08
CA GLN A 129 -1.27 -8.48 -10.43
C GLN A 129 -0.76 -7.76 -9.17
N LYS A 130 -1.62 -7.52 -8.17
CA LYS A 130 -1.20 -6.94 -6.88
C LYS A 130 -0.12 -7.80 -6.20
N TYR A 131 -0.24 -9.13 -6.28
CA TYR A 131 0.77 -10.04 -5.77
C TYR A 131 2.09 -9.98 -6.55
N LEU A 132 2.04 -9.97 -7.88
CA LEU A 132 3.24 -9.84 -8.70
C LEU A 132 3.98 -8.53 -8.43
N ASP A 133 3.25 -7.43 -8.31
CA ASP A 133 3.83 -6.12 -7.98
C ASP A 133 4.53 -6.15 -6.61
N LEU A 134 3.93 -6.80 -5.61
CA LEU A 134 4.55 -6.99 -4.30
C LEU A 134 5.82 -7.85 -4.39
N GLN A 135 5.76 -8.99 -5.08
CA GLN A 135 6.93 -9.87 -5.24
C GLN A 135 8.07 -9.16 -5.96
N PHE A 136 7.76 -8.39 -7.00
CA PHE A 136 8.74 -7.60 -7.72
C PHE A 136 9.35 -6.50 -6.82
N SER A 137 8.53 -5.81 -6.04
CA SER A 137 8.99 -4.80 -5.09
C SER A 137 9.90 -5.40 -4.02
N LEU A 138 9.53 -6.55 -3.46
CA LEU A 138 10.34 -7.29 -2.49
C LEU A 138 11.67 -7.74 -3.09
N MET A 139 11.66 -8.34 -4.29
CA MET A 139 12.90 -8.73 -4.97
C MET A 139 13.80 -7.54 -5.28
N THR A 140 13.24 -6.42 -5.73
CA THR A 140 14.01 -5.20 -6.02
C THR A 140 14.62 -4.62 -4.75
N SER A 141 13.85 -4.59 -3.66
CA SER A 141 14.35 -4.15 -2.35
C SER A 141 15.47 -5.06 -1.85
N GLN A 142 15.31 -6.38 -1.98
CA GLN A 142 16.32 -7.34 -1.58
C GLN A 142 17.61 -7.19 -2.41
N LYS A 143 17.51 -7.09 -3.74
CA LYS A 143 18.67 -6.85 -4.60
C LYS A 143 19.37 -5.53 -4.27
N SER A 144 18.62 -4.48 -3.99
CA SER A 144 19.18 -3.19 -3.58
C SER A 144 19.92 -3.30 -2.25
N ARG A 145 19.41 -4.09 -1.29
CA ARG A 145 20.09 -4.37 -0.01
C ARG A 145 21.36 -5.17 -0.22
N GLU A 146 21.29 -6.26 -0.98
CA GLU A 146 22.44 -7.12 -1.31
C GLU A 146 23.55 -6.31 -2.00
N SER A 147 23.20 -5.51 -3.02
CA SER A 147 24.13 -4.61 -3.71
C SER A 147 24.76 -3.60 -2.75
N PHE A 148 23.96 -3.00 -1.84
CA PHE A 148 24.49 -2.07 -0.84
C PHE A 148 25.55 -2.75 0.04
N PHE A 149 25.28 -3.96 0.53
CA PHE A 149 26.21 -4.70 1.39
C PHE A 149 27.47 -5.14 0.65
N GLU A 150 27.34 -5.70 -0.55
CA GLU A 150 28.50 -6.09 -1.38
C GLU A 150 29.39 -4.88 -1.66
N GLU A 151 28.81 -3.79 -2.14
CA GLU A 151 29.57 -2.58 -2.43
C GLU A 151 30.14 -1.93 -1.17
N PHE A 152 29.50 -2.08 0.00
CA PHE A 152 30.06 -1.57 1.25
C PHE A 152 31.28 -2.40 1.67
N SER A 153 31.18 -3.72 1.65
CA SER A 153 32.28 -4.61 2.03
C SER A 153 33.49 -4.46 1.11
N SER A 154 33.28 -4.23 -0.19
CA SER A 154 34.35 -4.08 -1.17
C SER A 154 34.91 -2.66 -1.29
N SER A 155 34.29 -1.64 -0.66
CA SER A 155 34.71 -0.25 -0.83
C SER A 155 35.89 0.15 0.06
N LEU A 156 36.57 1.23 -0.36
CA LEU A 156 37.64 1.84 0.42
C LEU A 156 37.06 2.54 1.66
N PHE A 157 37.91 2.77 2.66
CA PHE A 157 37.51 3.37 3.94
C PHE A 157 36.73 4.69 3.77
N ASP A 158 37.21 5.61 2.94
CA ASP A 158 36.55 6.90 2.73
C ASP A 158 35.15 6.74 2.11
N ASP A 159 34.96 5.75 1.22
CA ASP A 159 33.67 5.44 0.65
C ASP A 159 32.72 4.83 1.69
N LYS A 160 33.22 3.96 2.57
CA LYS A 160 32.46 3.44 3.72
C LYS A 160 31.97 4.58 4.63
N VAL A 161 32.87 5.52 4.94
CA VAL A 161 32.54 6.71 5.74
C VAL A 161 31.48 7.54 5.02
N ASN A 162 31.62 7.81 3.73
CA ASN A 162 30.66 8.61 2.96
C ASN A 162 29.28 7.94 2.88
N LYS A 163 29.22 6.62 2.67
CA LYS A 163 27.97 5.84 2.68
C LYS A 163 27.26 5.92 4.03
N LEU A 164 27.97 5.63 5.13
CA LEU A 164 27.41 5.72 6.48
C LEU A 164 27.00 7.14 6.85
N ARG A 165 27.77 8.15 6.45
CA ARG A 165 27.44 9.57 6.68
C ARG A 165 26.18 9.99 5.93
N GLY A 166 25.98 9.47 4.72
CA GLY A 166 24.73 9.66 3.97
C GLY A 166 23.52 9.12 4.72
N ILE A 167 23.64 7.89 5.25
CA ILE A 167 22.59 7.26 6.07
C ILE A 167 22.33 8.08 7.34
N PHE A 168 23.39 8.49 8.05
CA PHE A 168 23.30 9.33 9.23
C PHE A 168 22.50 10.60 8.96
N ARG A 169 22.89 11.38 7.95
CA ARG A 169 22.24 12.65 7.62
C ARG A 169 20.79 12.49 7.19
N SER A 170 20.48 11.43 6.44
CA SER A 170 19.11 11.15 6.02
C SER A 170 18.24 10.80 7.23
N ASN A 171 18.64 9.77 7.98
CA ASN A 171 17.82 9.21 9.03
C ASN A 171 17.75 10.13 10.26
N PHE A 172 18.86 10.72 10.68
CA PHE A 172 18.89 11.67 11.78
C PHE A 172 18.01 12.90 11.48
N ARG A 173 18.07 13.45 10.26
CA ARG A 173 17.23 14.58 9.88
C ARG A 173 15.75 14.22 9.89
N SER A 174 15.38 13.05 9.36
CA SER A 174 14.00 12.57 9.41
C SER A 174 13.51 12.36 10.85
N ASN A 175 14.35 11.82 11.73
CA ASN A 175 14.05 11.64 13.14
C ASN A 175 13.84 13.00 13.85
N CYS A 176 14.71 13.98 13.62
CA CYS A 176 14.56 15.33 14.16
C CYS A 176 13.25 16.00 13.71
N GLN A 177 12.80 15.76 12.47
CA GLN A 177 11.53 16.31 11.96
C GLN A 177 10.31 15.79 12.73
N ILE A 178 10.38 14.58 13.28
CA ILE A 178 9.31 13.99 14.10
C ILE A 178 9.54 14.17 15.61
N GLY A 179 10.53 14.96 16.01
CA GLY A 179 10.86 15.23 17.42
C GLY A 179 11.63 14.10 18.13
N TYR A 180 12.22 13.17 17.39
CA TYR A 180 13.06 12.08 17.91
C TYR A 180 14.53 12.42 17.66
N PHE A 181 15.28 12.74 18.71
CA PHE A 181 16.64 13.28 18.59
C PHE A 181 17.83 12.35 18.89
N PRO A 182 17.69 11.05 19.21
CA PRO A 182 18.86 10.30 19.65
C PRO A 182 19.72 9.87 18.43
N PRO A 183 20.96 10.39 18.31
CA PRO A 183 21.84 10.15 17.15
C PRO A 183 22.30 8.71 17.02
N GLU A 184 22.22 7.91 18.07
CA GLU A 184 22.60 6.50 18.12
C GLU A 184 21.63 5.56 17.38
N HIS A 185 20.40 6.01 17.07
CA HIS A 185 19.38 5.21 16.39
C HIS A 185 19.33 5.41 14.87
N PHE A 186 20.38 5.97 14.26
CA PHE A 186 20.36 6.28 12.84
C PHE A 186 20.48 5.04 11.93
N LEU A 187 20.90 3.90 12.46
CA LEU A 187 20.97 2.61 11.75
C LEU A 187 19.77 1.73 12.15
N THR A 188 19.46 0.72 11.35
CA THR A 188 18.55 -0.35 11.80
C THR A 188 19.37 -1.46 12.44
N GLN A 189 18.76 -2.25 13.35
CA GLN A 189 19.42 -3.43 13.94
C GLN A 189 19.90 -4.41 12.86
N GLU A 190 19.10 -4.62 11.81
CA GLU A 190 19.46 -5.46 10.66
C GLU A 190 20.75 -4.94 10.00
N LEU A 191 20.83 -3.64 9.70
CA LEU A 191 21.99 -3.05 9.04
C LEU A 191 23.23 -3.11 9.94
N PHE A 192 23.08 -2.83 11.24
CA PHE A 192 24.17 -2.93 12.20
C PHE A 192 24.72 -4.36 12.24
N ASN A 193 23.86 -5.36 12.43
CA ASN A 193 24.27 -6.77 12.54
C ASN A 193 25.04 -7.24 11.29
N VAL A 194 24.60 -6.85 10.09
CA VAL A 194 25.29 -7.23 8.85
C VAL A 194 26.64 -6.53 8.72
N LEU A 195 26.68 -5.21 8.99
CA LEU A 195 27.90 -4.42 8.80
C LEU A 195 28.95 -4.61 9.91
N ASP A 196 28.55 -5.05 11.11
CA ASP A 196 29.46 -5.26 12.25
C ASP A 196 30.52 -6.34 12.00
N HIS A 197 30.28 -7.21 11.02
CA HIS A 197 31.26 -8.19 10.55
C HIS A 197 32.39 -7.58 9.70
N ASP A 198 32.23 -6.37 9.18
CA ASP A 198 33.26 -5.66 8.42
C ASP A 198 34.32 -5.04 9.37
N LYS A 199 35.60 -5.37 9.12
CA LYS A 199 36.72 -4.96 9.99
C LYS A 199 36.89 -3.44 10.10
N GLU A 200 36.42 -2.69 9.12
CA GLU A 200 36.56 -1.24 9.05
C GLU A 200 35.26 -0.52 9.46
N PHE A 201 34.13 -1.23 9.57
CA PHE A 201 32.82 -0.64 9.86
C PHE A 201 32.83 0.21 11.14
N ARG A 202 33.27 -0.36 12.27
CA ARG A 202 33.27 0.39 13.55
C ARG A 202 34.16 1.63 13.51
N LYS A 203 35.28 1.58 12.77
CA LYS A 203 36.17 2.74 12.57
C LYS A 203 35.51 3.79 11.67
N ALA A 204 34.87 3.35 10.59
CA ALA A 204 34.16 4.23 9.68
C ALA A 204 32.98 4.90 10.38
N LEU A 205 32.24 4.14 11.18
CA LEU A 205 31.14 4.62 12.04
C LEU A 205 31.62 5.69 13.03
N PHE A 206 32.72 5.44 13.74
CA PHE A 206 33.30 6.43 14.64
C PHE A 206 33.75 7.69 13.88
N LYS A 207 34.33 7.53 12.68
CA LYS A 207 34.72 8.66 11.82
C LYS A 207 33.52 9.49 11.37
N VAL A 208 32.38 8.87 11.08
CA VAL A 208 31.12 9.58 10.76
C VAL A 208 30.69 10.45 11.94
N LEU A 209 30.69 9.90 13.15
CA LEU A 209 30.30 10.64 14.36
C LEU A 209 31.25 11.81 14.63
N LEU A 210 32.56 11.64 14.42
CA LEU A 210 33.52 12.76 14.49
C LEU A 210 33.23 13.86 13.44
N LEU A 211 32.75 13.49 12.25
CA LEU A 211 32.42 14.44 11.18
C LEU A 211 31.09 15.17 11.42
N GLU A 212 30.19 14.60 12.23
CA GLU A 212 28.85 15.11 12.51
C GLU A 212 28.67 15.52 13.99
N GLU A 213 29.75 15.62 14.76
CA GLU A 213 29.75 15.95 16.19
C GLU A 213 29.07 17.30 16.49
N ALA A 214 29.22 18.27 15.58
CA ALA A 214 28.56 19.57 15.68
C ALA A 214 27.02 19.49 15.53
N VAL A 215 26.51 18.39 14.96
CA VAL A 215 25.08 18.17 14.70
C VAL A 215 24.41 17.46 15.89
N THR A 216 25.16 16.63 16.60
CA THR A 216 24.64 15.83 17.74
C THR A 216 24.67 16.58 19.07
N ASN A 217 25.42 17.69 19.17
CA ASN A 217 25.69 18.41 20.42
C ASN A 217 26.27 17.52 21.54
N GLU A 218 26.83 16.37 21.18
CA GLU A 218 27.42 15.39 22.08
C GLU A 218 28.74 14.90 21.50
N ALA A 219 29.70 14.62 22.38
CA ALA A 219 31.01 14.15 21.96
C ALA A 219 30.89 12.83 21.18
N ALA A 220 31.60 12.71 20.06
CA ALA A 220 31.50 11.55 19.18
C ALA A 220 31.77 10.21 19.89
N SER A 221 32.64 10.22 20.91
CA SER A 221 32.96 9.07 21.75
C SER A 221 31.80 8.61 22.65
N VAL A 222 30.96 9.54 23.11
CA VAL A 222 29.77 9.26 23.92
C VAL A 222 28.73 8.60 23.04
N VAL A 223 28.36 9.27 21.94
CA VAL A 223 27.38 8.76 20.97
C VAL A 223 27.79 7.38 20.43
N PHE A 224 29.08 7.19 20.14
CA PHE A 224 29.57 5.89 19.67
C PHE A 224 29.38 4.79 20.71
N LYS A 225 29.69 5.07 21.98
CA LYS A 225 29.52 4.10 23.06
C LYS A 225 28.04 3.75 23.25
N ASP A 226 27.16 4.73 23.20
CA ASP A 226 25.73 4.54 23.38
C ASP A 226 25.12 3.75 22.21
N LEU A 227 25.56 4.05 20.99
CA LEU A 227 25.25 3.27 19.79
C LEU A 227 25.64 1.80 19.93
N ILE A 228 26.91 1.51 20.25
CA ILE A 228 27.36 0.12 20.41
C ILE A 228 26.60 -0.57 21.54
N THR A 229 26.30 0.16 22.62
CA THR A 229 25.54 -0.38 23.74
C THR A 229 24.09 -0.71 23.36
N HIS A 230 23.45 0.15 22.57
CA HIS A 230 22.09 -0.04 22.07
C HIS A 230 21.99 -1.32 21.23
N TYR A 231 22.80 -1.42 20.16
CA TYR A 231 22.70 -2.55 19.23
C TYR A 231 23.23 -3.89 19.76
N LEU A 232 24.09 -3.89 20.80
CA LEU A 232 24.59 -5.12 21.42
C LEU A 232 23.75 -5.60 22.60
N LYS A 233 22.89 -4.75 23.20
CA LYS A 233 21.98 -5.14 24.29
C LYS A 233 20.64 -5.70 23.81
N GLU A 234 20.26 -5.44 22.56
CA GLU A 234 19.00 -5.94 21.97
C GLU A 234 19.13 -7.35 21.35
N ASN A 235 20.24 -8.06 21.59
CA ASN A 235 20.43 -9.49 21.34
C ASN A 235 20.30 -10.30 22.64
#